data_AF-A0A943U2X2-F1
#
_entry.id   AF-A0A943U2X2-F1
#
_cell.length_a   1.000
_cell.length_b   1.000
_cell.length_c   1.000
_cell.angle_alpha   90.00
_cell.angle_beta   90.00
_cell.angle_gamma   90.00
#
_symmetry.space_group_name_H-M   'P 1'
#
loop_
_entity.id
_entity.type
_entity.pdbx_description
1 polymer ?
#
loop_
_entity_poly.entity_id
_entity_poly.type
_entity_poly.pdbx_seq_one_letter_code
_entity_poly.pdbx_strand_id
1 'polypeptide(L)'
;MMKKTKFLLSVLFVLFSFVGASFYAAPQVYAVRMDDSHTYKALARMEGDWHNSNGAVVLSIHDGYINGCQVLGGYNFAGGLSQVTGKFLITEAPGIRYLVINWNLLQYIKFYGKRYIGTNDIFPTIFQTLKPLS
;
A
#
# COMPACT_ATOMS: atom_id res chain seq x y z
N MET A 1 -40.29 -42.20 -13.92
CA MET A 1 -39.80 -41.01 -14.65
C MET A 1 -39.04 -39.99 -13.76
N MET A 2 -39.27 -39.93 -12.44
CA MET A 2 -38.64 -38.93 -11.53
C MET A 2 -37.16 -39.15 -11.14
N LYS A 3 -36.59 -40.35 -11.27
CA LYS A 3 -35.19 -40.63 -10.87
C LYS A 3 -34.17 -40.00 -11.82
N LYS A 4 -34.46 -39.97 -13.13
CA LYS A 4 -33.59 -39.41 -14.17
C LYS A 4 -33.51 -37.87 -14.08
N THR A 5 -34.63 -37.22 -13.75
CA THR A 5 -34.71 -35.76 -13.56
C THR A 5 -33.91 -35.28 -12.34
N LYS A 6 -33.95 -36.02 -11.23
CA LYS A 6 -33.15 -35.72 -10.02
C LYS A 6 -31.65 -35.88 -10.27
N PHE A 7 -31.27 -36.88 -11.07
CA PHE A 7 -29.87 -37.08 -11.46
C PHE A 7 -29.35 -35.95 -12.36
N LEU A 8 -30.12 -35.55 -13.37
CA LEU A 8 -29.77 -34.45 -14.27
C LEU A 8 -29.62 -33.10 -13.54
N LEU A 9 -30.52 -32.79 -12.59
CA LEU A 9 -30.41 -31.58 -11.77
C LEU A 9 -29.16 -31.59 -10.89
N SER A 10 -28.82 -32.75 -10.31
CA SER A 10 -27.62 -32.89 -9.47
C SER A 10 -26.33 -32.66 -10.26
N VAL A 11 -26.26 -33.15 -11.50
CA VAL A 11 -25.10 -32.96 -12.38
C VAL A 11 -24.97 -31.48 -12.80
N LEU A 12 -26.09 -30.82 -13.09
CA LEU A 12 -26.10 -29.40 -13.46
C LEU A 12 -25.66 -28.50 -12.28
N PHE A 13 -26.05 -28.84 -11.06
CA PHE A 13 -25.67 -28.10 -9.85
C PHE A 13 -24.18 -28.20 -9.52
N VAL A 14 -23.59 -29.39 -9.72
CA VAL A 14 -22.14 -29.62 -9.54
C VAL A 14 -21.33 -28.86 -10.60
N LEU A 15 -21.77 -28.87 -11.86
CA LEU A 15 -21.12 -28.12 -12.94
C LEU A 15 -21.18 -26.61 -12.73
N PHE A 16 -22.31 -26.08 -12.26
CA PHE A 16 -22.45 -24.64 -11.97
C PHE A 16 -21.56 -24.20 -10.79
N SER A 17 -21.41 -25.08 -9.78
CA SER A 17 -20.51 -24.83 -8.63
C SER A 17 -19.03 -24.86 -9.03
N PHE A 18 -18.65 -25.73 -9.98
CA PHE A 18 -17.27 -25.85 -10.45
C PHE A 18 -16.84 -24.68 -11.36
N VAL A 19 -17.76 -24.15 -12.16
CA VAL A 19 -17.50 -22.98 -13.01
C VAL A 19 -17.41 -21.70 -12.17
N GLY A 20 -18.26 -21.55 -11.14
CA GLY A 20 -18.23 -20.39 -10.23
C GLY A 20 -16.90 -20.23 -9.48
N ALA A 21 -16.27 -21.32 -9.05
CA ALA A 21 -14.99 -21.29 -8.31
C ALA A 21 -13.83 -20.69 -9.13
N SER A 22 -13.86 -20.85 -10.45
CA SER A 22 -12.83 -20.33 -11.36
C SER A 22 -12.92 -18.82 -11.61
N PHE A 23 -14.05 -18.19 -11.29
CA PHE A 23 -14.25 -16.73 -11.47
C PHE A 23 -13.95 -15.91 -10.20
N TYR A 24 -13.61 -16.53 -9.07
CA TYR A 24 -13.21 -15.83 -7.84
C TYR A 24 -11.71 -15.47 -7.78
N ALA A 25 -10.91 -15.90 -8.76
CA ALA A 25 -9.57 -15.37 -8.91
C ALA A 25 -9.66 -13.99 -9.58
N ALA A 26 -10.06 -12.97 -8.81
CA ALA A 26 -9.82 -11.58 -9.19
C ALA A 26 -8.35 -11.45 -9.62
N PRO A 27 -8.03 -10.72 -10.70
CA PRO A 27 -6.65 -10.55 -11.13
C PRO A 27 -5.85 -10.03 -9.95
N GLN A 28 -4.98 -10.86 -9.41
CA GLN A 28 -3.99 -10.39 -8.44
C GLN A 28 -3.06 -9.51 -9.26
N VAL A 29 -3.31 -8.20 -9.29
CA VAL A 29 -2.33 -7.25 -9.83
C VAL A 29 -1.16 -7.30 -8.86
N TYR A 30 -0.24 -8.22 -9.10
CA TYR A 30 0.98 -8.37 -8.33
C TYR A 30 1.70 -7.01 -8.35
N ALA A 31 2.02 -6.50 -7.16
CA ALA A 31 2.81 -5.29 -7.09
C ALA A 31 4.16 -5.56 -7.76
N VAL A 32 4.53 -4.75 -8.75
CA VAL A 32 5.81 -4.82 -9.46
C VAL A 32 6.87 -4.25 -8.54
N ARG A 33 7.82 -5.11 -8.12
CA ARG A 33 8.95 -4.70 -7.29
C ARG A 33 9.89 -3.78 -8.08
N MET A 34 10.31 -2.71 -7.45
CA MET A 34 11.36 -1.81 -7.95
C MET A 34 12.73 -2.33 -7.53
N ASP A 35 13.75 -2.01 -8.33
CA ASP A 35 15.12 -2.21 -7.90
C ASP A 35 15.38 -1.48 -6.58
N ASP A 36 16.20 -2.07 -5.72
CA ASP A 36 16.48 -1.52 -4.40
C ASP A 36 17.14 -0.14 -4.52
N SER A 37 17.98 0.10 -5.54
CA SER A 37 18.55 1.43 -5.80
C SER A 37 17.47 2.49 -6.03
N HIS A 38 16.42 2.16 -6.77
CA HIS A 38 15.30 3.08 -7.00
C HIS A 38 14.48 3.30 -5.74
N THR A 39 14.29 2.26 -4.93
CA THR A 39 13.61 2.35 -3.63
C THR A 39 14.33 3.30 -2.69
N TYR A 40 15.64 3.10 -2.49
CA TYR A 40 16.42 3.92 -1.56
C TYR A 40 16.66 5.33 -2.10
N LYS A 41 16.78 5.52 -3.42
CA LYS A 41 16.78 6.88 -4.02
C LYS A 41 15.47 7.62 -3.76
N ALA A 42 14.32 6.93 -3.76
CA ALA A 42 13.05 7.55 -3.43
C ALA A 42 12.97 7.93 -1.95
N LEU A 43 13.45 7.05 -1.05
CA LEU A 43 13.54 7.34 0.39
C LEU A 43 14.47 8.52 0.68
N ALA A 44 15.66 8.55 0.11
CA ALA A 44 16.63 9.64 0.27
C ALA A 44 16.06 11.00 -0.19
N ARG A 45 15.18 11.00 -1.20
CA ARG A 45 14.49 12.23 -1.63
C ARG A 45 13.40 12.71 -0.67
N MET A 46 12.91 11.81 0.19
CA MET A 46 11.89 12.10 1.20
C MET A 46 12.48 12.16 2.61
N GLU A 47 13.80 12.08 2.74
CA GLU A 47 14.50 12.02 4.01
C GLU A 47 14.24 13.26 4.87
N GLY A 48 14.11 13.06 6.18
CA GLY A 48 13.83 14.09 7.15
C GLY A 48 12.58 13.86 7.97
N ASP A 49 12.38 14.77 8.92
CA ASP A 49 11.17 14.86 9.72
C ASP A 49 10.19 15.83 9.05
N TRP A 50 9.00 15.33 8.78
CA TRP A 50 7.92 16.05 8.18
C TRP A 50 6.96 16.47 9.28
N HIS A 51 6.75 17.78 9.38
CA HIS A 51 5.91 18.38 10.38
C HIS A 51 4.52 18.68 9.82
N ASN A 52 3.50 18.59 10.66
CA ASN A 52 2.21 19.20 10.36
C ASN A 52 2.27 20.73 10.60
N SER A 53 1.16 21.42 10.34
CA SER A 53 1.01 22.86 10.59
C SER A 53 1.27 23.29 12.04
N ASN A 54 1.06 22.40 12.99
CA ASN A 54 1.27 22.66 14.41
C ASN A 54 2.75 22.46 14.82
N GLY A 55 3.64 22.15 13.87
CA GLY A 55 5.05 21.89 14.11
C GLY A 55 5.33 20.50 14.70
N ALA A 56 4.32 19.63 14.85
CA ALA A 56 4.54 18.27 15.34
C ALA A 56 5.02 17.36 14.20
N VAL A 57 6.04 16.52 14.47
CA VAL A 57 6.51 15.50 13.52
C VAL A 57 5.40 14.48 13.30
N VAL A 58 5.05 14.25 12.04
CA VAL A 58 4.02 13.27 11.63
C VAL A 58 4.60 12.15 10.79
N LEU A 59 5.73 12.37 10.14
CA LEU A 59 6.43 11.36 9.37
C LEU A 59 7.93 11.59 9.52
N SER A 60 8.66 10.54 9.83
CA SER A 60 10.11 10.53 10.03
C SER A 60 10.68 9.50 9.08
N ILE A 61 11.53 9.94 8.16
CA ILE A 61 12.17 9.07 7.17
C ILE A 61 13.67 9.24 7.30
N HIS A 62 14.33 8.22 7.84
CA HIS A 62 15.77 8.21 8.07
C HIS A 62 16.31 6.80 7.88
N ASP A 63 17.50 6.66 7.31
CA ASP A 63 18.27 5.41 7.28
C ASP A 63 17.52 4.17 6.77
N GLY A 64 16.57 4.35 5.85
CA GLY A 64 15.75 3.25 5.32
C GLY A 64 14.56 2.86 6.20
N TYR A 65 14.21 3.69 7.18
CA TYR A 65 13.06 3.53 8.06
C TYR A 65 12.01 4.61 7.78
N ILE A 66 10.75 4.26 8.01
CA ILE A 66 9.62 5.18 8.02
C ILE A 66 8.94 5.06 9.38
N ASN A 67 8.99 6.11 10.20
CA ASN A 67 8.50 6.13 11.60
C ASN A 67 9.03 4.94 12.43
N GLY A 68 10.30 4.57 12.22
CA GLY A 68 10.93 3.42 12.89
C GLY A 68 10.54 2.05 12.31
N CYS A 69 9.68 1.97 11.30
CA CYS A 69 9.39 0.75 10.56
C CYS A 69 10.39 0.58 9.42
N GLN A 70 11.10 -0.56 9.39
CA GLN A 70 12.07 -0.85 8.35
C GLN A 70 11.39 -0.97 6.98
N VAL A 71 11.96 -0.34 5.95
CA VAL A 71 11.53 -0.52 4.57
C VAL A 71 12.25 -1.71 3.94
N LEU A 72 11.48 -2.68 3.44
CA LEU A 72 11.98 -3.91 2.79
C LEU A 72 12.02 -3.81 1.26
N GLY A 73 11.38 -2.79 0.68
CA GLY A 73 11.38 -2.58 -0.77
C GLY A 73 10.30 -1.63 -1.27
N GLY A 74 10.49 -1.13 -2.49
CA GLY A 74 9.55 -0.28 -3.22
C GLY A 74 8.82 -1.05 -4.31
N TYR A 75 7.56 -0.69 -4.55
CA TYR A 75 6.70 -1.35 -5.53
C TYR A 75 5.81 -0.34 -6.24
N ASN A 76 5.51 -0.59 -7.51
CA ASN A 76 4.58 0.20 -8.33
C ASN A 76 4.89 1.71 -8.33
N PHE A 77 6.17 2.09 -8.39
CA PHE A 77 6.54 3.50 -8.55
C PHE A 77 6.07 3.99 -9.91
N ALA A 78 5.18 4.97 -9.91
CA ALA A 78 4.61 5.57 -11.10
C ALA A 78 4.52 7.09 -10.92
N GLY A 79 4.81 7.84 -11.99
CA GLY A 79 4.80 9.30 -11.97
C GLY A 79 6.06 9.92 -12.57
N GLY A 80 6.19 11.24 -12.41
CA GLY A 80 7.27 12.05 -12.98
C GLY A 80 7.97 12.92 -11.95
N LEU A 81 8.80 13.87 -12.41
CA LEU A 81 9.66 14.72 -11.56
C LEU A 81 8.93 15.47 -10.43
N SER A 82 7.64 15.78 -10.58
CA SER A 82 6.88 16.55 -9.59
C SER A 82 5.85 15.72 -8.84
N GLN A 83 5.37 14.58 -9.33
CA GLN A 83 4.37 13.81 -8.62
C GLN A 83 4.61 12.32 -8.87
N VAL A 84 4.90 11.61 -7.79
CA VAL A 84 5.20 10.19 -7.79
C VAL A 84 4.28 9.50 -6.80
N THR A 85 3.83 8.31 -7.16
CA THR A 85 3.11 7.40 -6.29
C THR A 85 3.90 6.10 -6.19
N GLY A 86 4.00 5.54 -5.00
CA GLY A 86 4.69 4.28 -4.77
C GLY A 86 4.14 3.55 -3.56
N LYS A 87 4.40 2.26 -3.51
CA LYS A 87 4.15 1.41 -2.35
C LYS A 87 5.48 1.04 -1.73
N PHE A 88 5.60 1.21 -0.42
CA PHE A 88 6.74 0.71 0.35
C PHE A 88 6.30 -0.49 1.15
N LEU A 89 7.00 -1.60 1.03
CA LEU A 89 6.81 -2.75 1.90
C LEU A 89 7.54 -2.45 3.21
N ILE A 90 6.81 -2.38 4.32
CA ILE A 90 7.38 -2.04 5.63
C ILE A 90 7.14 -3.16 6.64
N THR A 91 8.05 -3.29 7.58
CA THR A 91 7.91 -4.20 8.74
C THR A 91 7.35 -3.42 9.92
N GLU A 92 6.14 -3.79 10.35
CA GLU A 92 5.53 -3.33 11.60
C GLU A 92 5.50 -4.47 12.62
N ALA A 93 5.30 -4.17 13.90
CA ALA A 93 5.10 -5.16 14.96
C ALA A 93 4.04 -6.24 14.64
N PRO A 94 2.85 -5.92 14.08
CA PRO A 94 1.87 -6.94 13.69
C PRO A 94 2.25 -7.70 12.42
N GLY A 95 3.28 -7.30 11.68
CA GLY A 95 3.74 -7.95 10.46
C GLY A 95 4.10 -7.00 9.33
N ILE A 96 4.29 -7.56 8.14
CA ILE A 96 4.71 -6.82 6.95
C ILE A 96 3.48 -6.33 6.18
N ARG A 97 3.48 -5.07 5.74
CA ARG A 97 2.43 -4.55 4.86
C ARG A 97 2.92 -3.49 3.88
N TYR A 98 2.12 -3.22 2.86
CA TYR A 98 2.35 -2.09 1.96
C TYR A 98 1.84 -0.78 2.56
N LEU A 99 2.71 0.21 2.60
CA LEU A 99 2.40 1.61 2.83
C LEU A 99 2.36 2.35 1.49
N VAL A 100 1.18 2.88 1.14
CA VAL A 100 1.02 3.67 -0.09
C VAL A 100 1.37 5.12 0.21
N ILE A 101 2.36 5.64 -0.49
CA ILE A 101 2.80 7.02 -0.38
C ILE A 101 2.70 7.65 -1.77
N ASN A 102 2.07 8.81 -1.86
CA ASN A 102 2.24 9.68 -3.02
C ASN A 102 3.05 10.88 -2.56
N TRP A 103 4.06 11.28 -3.28
CA TRP A 103 4.89 12.41 -2.91
C TRP A 103 5.12 13.35 -4.09
N ASN A 104 5.36 14.59 -3.76
CA ASN A 104 5.73 15.66 -4.66
C ASN A 104 7.05 16.25 -4.17
N LEU A 105 8.05 16.21 -5.05
CA LEU A 105 9.40 16.68 -4.79
C LEU A 105 9.47 18.22 -4.63
N LEU A 106 8.38 18.93 -4.94
CA LEU A 106 8.14 20.36 -4.70
C LEU A 106 7.37 20.63 -3.39
N GLN A 107 7.48 19.77 -2.36
CA GLN A 107 7.12 20.01 -0.93
C GLN A 107 5.88 19.29 -0.35
N TYR A 108 5.41 18.13 -0.84
CA TYR A 108 4.30 17.44 -0.13
C TYR A 108 4.24 15.93 -0.27
N ILE A 109 3.61 15.26 0.72
CA ILE A 109 3.31 13.83 0.70
C ILE A 109 1.80 13.62 0.98
N LYS A 110 1.13 12.80 0.15
CA LYS A 110 -0.28 12.42 0.20
C LYS A 110 -0.42 10.92 0.49
N PHE A 111 -1.35 10.58 1.38
CA PHE A 111 -1.63 9.20 1.78
C PHE A 111 -3.04 8.83 1.32
N TYR A 112 -3.20 7.65 0.72
CA TYR A 112 -4.51 7.09 0.32
C TYR A 112 -5.46 8.09 -0.38
N GLY A 113 -4.96 8.81 -1.39
CA GLY A 113 -5.79 9.68 -2.24
C GLY A 113 -6.22 11.02 -1.61
N LYS A 114 -5.88 11.29 -0.34
CA LYS A 114 -6.14 12.59 0.30
C LYS A 114 -4.94 13.52 0.17
N ARG A 115 -5.19 14.75 -0.28
CA ARG A 115 -4.16 15.78 -0.48
C ARG A 115 -3.83 16.42 0.85
N TYR A 116 -2.56 16.37 1.25
CA TYR A 116 -2.09 17.06 2.43
C TYR A 116 -0.99 18.04 2.02
N ILE A 117 -1.22 19.30 2.36
CA ILE A 117 -0.24 20.38 2.24
C ILE A 117 0.56 20.33 3.54
N GLY A 118 1.84 20.70 3.53
CA GLY A 118 2.61 21.00 4.74
C GLY A 118 2.01 22.10 5.64
N THR A 119 0.74 22.45 5.47
CA THR A 119 -0.09 23.26 6.36
C THR A 119 -1.54 22.73 6.35
N ASN A 120 -2.02 22.38 7.56
CA ASN A 120 -3.42 22.20 8.01
C ASN A 120 -4.16 20.87 7.71
N ASP A 121 -4.20 20.04 8.77
CA ASP A 121 -5.44 19.57 9.45
C ASP A 121 -6.13 18.23 9.13
N ILE A 122 -5.44 17.20 8.64
CA ILE A 122 -5.90 15.79 8.87
C ILE A 122 -4.74 14.78 8.99
N PHE A 123 -3.59 15.22 9.51
CA PHE A 123 -2.41 14.38 9.60
C PHE A 123 -2.35 13.31 10.72
N PRO A 124 -2.95 13.45 11.92
CA PRO A 124 -2.52 12.64 13.05
C PRO A 124 -2.97 11.17 13.02
N THR A 125 -4.12 10.84 12.40
CA THR A 125 -4.73 9.52 12.62
C THR A 125 -4.03 8.37 11.89
N ILE A 126 -3.51 8.59 10.67
CA ILE A 126 -2.89 7.51 9.88
C ILE A 126 -1.48 7.17 10.38
N PHE A 127 -0.70 8.15 10.84
CA PHE A 127 0.67 7.93 11.37
C PHE A 127 0.69 7.40 12.79
N GLN A 128 -0.29 7.74 13.62
CA GLN A 128 -0.48 7.12 14.92
C GLN A 128 -0.82 5.62 14.83
N THR A 129 -1.10 5.09 13.63
CA THR A 129 -1.41 3.67 13.43
C THR A 129 -0.18 2.82 13.09
N LEU A 130 0.98 3.42 12.75
CA LEU A 130 2.22 2.66 12.52
C LEU A 130 2.74 2.12 13.85
N LYS A 131 3.08 0.82 13.88
CA LYS A 131 3.59 0.13 15.07
C LYS A 131 5.02 -0.29 14.82
N PRO A 132 6.04 0.51 15.18
CA PRO A 132 7.44 0.13 15.04
C PRO A 132 7.75 -1.11 15.89
N LEU A 133 8.86 -1.78 15.58
CA LEU A 133 9.25 -3.06 16.19
C LEU A 133 9.76 -2.98 17.64
N SER A 134 9.50 -1.87 18.35
CA SER A 134 10.14 -1.42 19.61
C SER A 134 11.55 -0.88 19.45
#